data_AF-A0A0G0LB37-F1
#
_entry.id   AF-A0A0G0LB37-F1
#
_cell.length_a   1.000
_cell.length_b   1.000
_cell.length_c   1.000
_cell.angle_alpha   90.00
_cell.angle_beta   90.00
_cell.angle_gamma   90.00
#
_symmetry.space_group_name_H-M   'P 1'
#
loop_
_entity.id
_entity.type
_entity.pdbx_description
1 polymer ?
#
loop_
_entity_poly.entity_id
_entity_poly.type
_entity_poly.pdbx_seq_one_letter_code
_entity_poly.pdbx_strand_id
1 'polypeptide(L)'
;MTYKQKIAASKVVENGGNIGKAMLAAGYSPATAKTPQKLTRSKGWQKLLKQHLPEEKLLEKHKQLLDASTLETFEVQGTADDETMREIFKEVPTLKVIKVGWPNGLYESPTIVHFSSPDYRTQLEALKLAYKLKGKLNSNVSVSGEKVIAILNGANTHDNADSTP
;
A
#
# COMPACT_ATOMS: atom_id res chain seq x y z
N MET A 1 24.39 -11.43 17.41
CA MET A 1 24.09 -10.61 16.21
C MET A 1 25.40 -10.08 15.70
N THR A 2 25.73 -10.31 14.42
CA THR A 2 27.08 -10.00 13.91
C THR A 2 27.15 -8.60 13.29
N TYR A 3 28.36 -8.03 13.21
CA TYR A 3 28.60 -6.73 12.57
C TYR A 3 28.18 -6.72 11.09
N LYS A 4 28.51 -7.80 10.34
CA LYS A 4 28.12 -7.95 8.94
C LYS A 4 26.60 -7.99 8.72
N GLN A 5 25.83 -8.53 9.68
CA GLN A 5 24.35 -8.53 9.60
C GLN A 5 23.78 -7.12 9.68
N LYS A 6 24.34 -6.26 10.54
CA LYS A 6 23.91 -4.87 10.67
C LYS A 6 24.19 -4.07 9.39
N ILE A 7 25.39 -4.23 8.82
CA ILE A 7 25.75 -3.58 7.55
C ILE A 7 24.86 -4.09 6.42
N ALA A 8 24.63 -5.41 6.35
CA ALA A 8 23.74 -5.96 5.33
C ALA A 8 22.34 -5.34 5.46
N ALA A 9 21.78 -5.22 6.66
CA ALA A 9 20.48 -4.60 6.87
C ALA A 9 20.42 -3.13 6.42
N SER A 10 21.44 -2.31 6.71
CA SER A 10 21.47 -0.93 6.23
C SER A 10 21.58 -0.83 4.72
N LYS A 11 22.29 -1.77 4.08
CA LYS A 11 22.47 -1.82 2.62
C LYS A 11 21.27 -2.38 1.86
N VAL A 12 20.29 -3.03 2.53
CA VAL A 12 19.08 -3.54 1.85
C VAL A 12 18.27 -2.41 1.21
N VAL A 13 18.09 -1.29 1.92
CA VAL A 13 17.32 -0.14 1.42
C VAL A 13 18.01 0.50 0.22
N GLU A 14 19.33 0.74 0.32
CA GLU A 14 20.14 1.30 -0.77
C GLU A 14 20.13 0.42 -2.03
N ASN A 15 19.98 -0.90 -1.87
CA ASN A 15 19.94 -1.86 -2.97
C ASN A 15 18.53 -2.22 -3.43
N GLY A 16 17.51 -1.41 -3.11
CA GLY A 16 16.14 -1.61 -3.56
C GLY A 16 15.53 -2.93 -3.08
N GLY A 17 15.89 -3.39 -1.88
CA GLY A 17 15.41 -4.66 -1.33
C GLY A 17 16.21 -5.89 -1.78
N ASN A 18 17.25 -5.74 -2.61
CA ASN A 18 18.07 -6.87 -3.05
C ASN A 18 19.05 -7.31 -1.94
N ILE A 19 18.64 -8.34 -1.19
CA ILE A 19 19.40 -8.87 -0.04
C ILE A 19 20.75 -9.44 -0.46
N GLY A 20 20.87 -10.08 -1.62
CA GLY A 20 22.13 -10.62 -2.12
C GLY A 20 23.16 -9.52 -2.40
N LYS A 21 22.75 -8.43 -3.06
CA LYS A 21 23.61 -7.26 -3.28
C LYS A 21 24.02 -6.60 -1.95
N ALA A 22 23.07 -6.46 -1.02
CA ALA A 22 23.34 -5.93 0.30
C ALA A 22 24.35 -6.79 1.10
N MET A 23 24.29 -8.11 0.95
CA MET A 23 25.26 -9.04 1.52
C MET A 23 26.66 -8.87 0.90
N LEU A 24 26.77 -8.72 -0.41
CA LEU A 24 28.06 -8.43 -1.07
C LEU A 24 28.67 -7.13 -0.52
N ALA A 25 27.88 -6.06 -0.46
CA ALA A 25 28.31 -4.77 0.09
C ALA A 25 28.71 -4.85 1.57
N ALA A 26 28.16 -5.80 2.32
CA ALA A 26 28.51 -6.08 3.71
C ALA A 26 29.72 -7.04 3.88
N GLY A 27 30.39 -7.41 2.78
CA GLY A 27 31.59 -8.25 2.80
C GLY A 27 31.32 -9.74 3.02
N TYR A 28 30.13 -10.23 2.63
CA TYR A 28 29.91 -11.67 2.49
C TYR A 28 30.51 -12.19 1.18
N SER A 29 30.91 -13.46 1.15
CA SER A 29 31.42 -14.07 -0.09
C SER A 29 30.33 -14.16 -1.15
N PRO A 30 30.68 -14.13 -2.45
CA PRO A 30 29.71 -14.29 -3.54
C PRO A 30 28.88 -15.57 -3.44
N ALA A 31 29.49 -16.67 -3.01
CA ALA A 31 28.79 -17.93 -2.77
C ALA A 31 27.69 -17.80 -1.69
N THR A 32 27.97 -17.06 -0.61
CA THR A 32 27.00 -16.86 0.47
C THR A 32 25.88 -15.90 0.05
N ALA A 33 26.22 -14.84 -0.69
CA ALA A 33 25.26 -13.85 -1.18
C ALA A 33 24.25 -14.43 -2.20
N LYS A 34 24.60 -15.52 -2.89
CA LYS A 34 23.68 -16.29 -3.75
C LYS A 34 22.61 -17.06 -2.98
N THR A 35 22.73 -17.18 -1.65
CA THR A 35 21.74 -17.85 -0.80
C THR A 35 21.26 -16.93 0.35
N PRO A 36 20.59 -15.81 0.03
CA PRO A 36 20.19 -14.79 1.01
C PRO A 36 19.26 -15.34 2.12
N GLN A 37 18.58 -16.45 1.89
CA GLN A 37 17.72 -17.12 2.87
C GLN A 37 18.49 -17.54 4.13
N LYS A 38 19.79 -17.85 4.02
CA LYS A 38 20.62 -18.18 5.18
C LYS A 38 20.77 -16.99 6.13
N LEU A 39 20.86 -15.77 5.58
CA LEU A 39 20.89 -14.54 6.37
C LEU A 39 19.50 -14.23 6.93
N THR A 40 18.48 -14.19 6.07
CA THR A 40 17.14 -13.72 6.48
C THR A 40 16.44 -14.63 7.47
N ARG A 41 16.70 -15.94 7.41
CA ARG A 41 16.19 -16.92 8.38
C ARG A 41 17.03 -17.00 9.67
N SER A 42 18.16 -16.30 9.75
CA SER A 42 18.99 -16.33 10.94
C SER A 42 18.33 -15.59 12.12
N LYS A 43 18.49 -16.12 13.33
CA LYS A 43 17.95 -15.48 14.56
C LYS A 43 18.43 -14.04 14.74
N GLY A 44 19.68 -13.76 14.35
CA GLY A 44 20.26 -12.41 14.45
C GLY A 44 19.57 -11.39 13.53
N TRP A 45 19.25 -11.80 12.30
CA TRP A 45 18.52 -10.97 11.35
C TRP A 45 17.08 -10.72 11.79
N GLN A 46 16.38 -11.77 12.21
CA GLN A 46 15.00 -11.66 12.71
C GLN A 46 14.91 -10.74 13.94
N LYS A 47 15.89 -10.81 14.86
CA LYS A 47 15.99 -9.89 15.99
C LYS A 47 16.19 -8.43 15.53
N LEU A 48 17.02 -8.20 14.52
CA LEU A 48 17.25 -6.87 13.97
C LEU A 48 15.97 -6.30 13.32
N LEU A 49 15.27 -7.10 12.53
CA LEU A 49 13.98 -6.70 11.97
C LEU A 49 12.98 -6.37 13.07
N LYS A 50 12.84 -7.20 14.11
CA LYS A 50 11.94 -6.91 15.23
C LYS A 50 12.29 -5.60 15.95
N GLN A 51 13.57 -5.24 16.02
CA GLN A 51 14.02 -4.00 16.66
C GLN A 51 13.72 -2.75 15.84
N HIS A 52 13.86 -2.82 14.51
CA HIS A 52 13.76 -1.64 13.63
C HIS A 52 12.45 -1.56 12.84
N LEU A 53 11.82 -2.70 12.60
CA LEU A 53 10.57 -2.88 11.86
C LEU A 53 9.65 -3.84 12.65
N PRO A 54 9.21 -3.45 13.86
CA PRO A 54 8.29 -4.26 14.65
C PRO A 54 6.97 -4.44 13.89
N GLU A 55 6.41 -5.65 14.00
CA GLU A 55 5.22 -6.06 13.25
C GLU A 55 4.02 -5.18 13.56
N GLU A 56 3.87 -4.76 14.82
CA GLU A 56 2.78 -3.90 15.27
C GLU A 56 2.80 -2.54 14.55
N LYS A 57 3.99 -1.94 14.37
CA LYS A 57 4.12 -0.67 13.64
C LYS A 57 3.91 -0.84 12.14
N LEU A 58 4.34 -1.96 11.58
CA LEU A 58 4.08 -2.27 10.16
C LEU A 58 2.58 -2.41 9.91
N LEU A 59 1.86 -3.10 10.79
CA LEU A 59 0.41 -3.27 10.69
C LEU A 59 -0.32 -1.94 10.88
N GLU A 60 0.10 -1.12 11.85
CA GLU A 60 -0.47 0.21 12.07
C GLU A 60 -0.29 1.10 10.84
N LYS A 61 0.93 1.14 10.27
CA LYS A 61 1.19 1.89 9.04
C LYS A 61 0.40 1.36 7.86
N HIS A 62 0.24 0.04 7.76
CA HIS A 62 -0.57 -0.56 6.71
C HIS A 62 -2.04 -0.14 6.81
N LYS A 63 -2.61 -0.11 8.02
CA LYS A 63 -3.96 0.42 8.25
C LYS A 63 -4.08 1.89 7.84
N GLN A 64 -3.10 2.72 8.21
CA GLN A 64 -3.06 4.13 7.79
C GLN A 64 -3.05 4.29 6.26
N LEU A 65 -2.35 3.41 5.53
CA LEU A 65 -2.33 3.44 4.07
C LEU A 65 -3.65 2.97 3.44
N LEU A 66 -4.36 2.03 4.07
CA LEU A 66 -5.70 1.61 3.66
C LEU A 66 -6.74 2.71 3.85
N ASP A 67 -6.54 3.58 4.84
CA ASP A 67 -7.40 4.72 5.15
C ASP A 67 -6.86 6.05 4.57
N ALA A 68 -5.83 5.99 3.69
CA ALA A 68 -5.16 7.18 3.17
C ALA A 68 -6.12 8.08 2.39
N SER A 69 -6.02 9.39 2.61
CA SER A 69 -6.85 10.40 1.95
C SER A 69 -6.03 11.62 1.57
N THR A 70 -6.47 12.31 0.52
CA THR A 70 -5.91 13.56 0.02
C THR A 70 -6.82 14.72 0.37
N LEU A 71 -6.22 15.88 0.65
CA LEU A 71 -6.95 17.13 0.81
C LEU A 71 -7.12 17.77 -0.56
N GLU A 72 -8.37 17.98 -0.96
CA GLU A 72 -8.72 18.63 -2.20
C GLU A 72 -9.54 19.90 -1.93
N THR A 73 -9.54 20.78 -2.93
CA THR A 73 -10.27 22.06 -2.87
C THR A 73 -11.07 22.20 -4.16
N PHE A 74 -12.36 22.49 -4.01
CA PHE A 74 -13.27 22.75 -5.11
C PHE A 74 -13.83 24.16 -4.99
N GLU A 75 -13.76 24.90 -6.10
CA GLU A 75 -14.32 26.24 -6.21
C GLU A 75 -15.67 26.14 -6.91
N VAL A 76 -16.73 26.52 -6.19
CA VAL A 76 -18.09 26.53 -6.71
C VAL A 76 -18.34 27.88 -7.36
N GLN A 77 -18.81 27.86 -8.60
CA GLN A 77 -19.26 29.07 -9.28
C GLN A 77 -20.56 29.56 -8.63
N GLY A 78 -20.53 30.81 -8.14
CA GLY A 78 -21.65 31.43 -7.44
C GLY A 78 -21.59 31.27 -5.92
N THR A 79 -22.68 31.69 -5.27
CA THR A 79 -22.85 31.62 -3.82
C THR A 79 -23.68 30.41 -3.47
N ALA A 80 -23.10 29.49 -2.70
CA ALA A 80 -23.82 28.39 -2.09
C ALA A 80 -23.57 28.44 -0.59
N ASP A 81 -24.61 28.25 0.22
CA ASP A 81 -24.44 28.16 1.67
C ASP A 81 -23.81 26.82 2.09
N ASP A 82 -23.27 26.78 3.31
CA ASP A 82 -22.61 25.60 3.87
C ASP A 82 -23.56 24.39 3.94
N GLU A 83 -24.85 24.62 4.20
CA GLU A 83 -25.84 23.54 4.31
C GLU A 83 -26.06 22.84 2.97
N THR A 84 -26.31 23.61 1.92
CA THR A 84 -26.46 23.14 0.54
C THR A 84 -25.20 22.38 0.09
N MET A 85 -24.01 22.93 0.34
CA MET A 85 -22.76 22.26 -0.03
C MET A 85 -22.57 20.96 0.73
N ARG A 86 -22.93 20.90 2.02
CA ARG A 86 -22.86 19.65 2.78
C ARG A 86 -23.86 18.62 2.30
N GLU A 87 -25.06 19.02 1.89
CA GLU A 87 -26.06 18.10 1.32
C GLU A 87 -25.60 17.48 0.00
N ILE A 88 -25.05 18.27 -0.91
CA ILE A 88 -24.50 17.77 -2.18
C ILE A 88 -23.42 16.70 -1.92
N PHE A 89 -22.54 16.95 -0.95
CA PHE A 89 -21.46 16.02 -0.64
C PHE A 89 -21.91 14.78 0.15
N LYS A 90 -23.09 14.77 0.80
CA LYS A 90 -23.64 13.55 1.43
C LYS A 90 -23.94 12.46 0.41
N GLU A 91 -24.26 12.83 -0.82
CA GLU A 91 -24.51 11.89 -1.92
C GLU A 91 -23.25 11.17 -2.41
N VAL A 92 -22.06 11.62 -1.97
CA VAL A 92 -20.78 10.98 -2.30
C VAL A 92 -20.08 10.52 -1.01
N PRO A 93 -20.39 9.31 -0.49
CA PRO A 93 -19.95 8.84 0.83
C PRO A 93 -18.43 8.78 1.02
N THR A 94 -17.68 8.72 -0.07
CA THR A 94 -16.21 8.67 -0.05
C THR A 94 -15.58 10.03 0.24
N LEU A 95 -16.31 11.13 0.02
CA LEU A 95 -15.83 12.48 0.28
C LEU A 95 -16.25 12.92 1.67
N LYS A 96 -15.37 13.66 2.36
CA LYS A 96 -15.71 14.29 3.64
C LYS A 96 -15.43 15.77 3.57
N VAL A 97 -16.47 16.59 3.66
CA VAL A 97 -16.33 18.04 3.73
C VAL A 97 -15.65 18.43 5.05
N ILE A 98 -14.54 19.14 4.94
CA ILE A 98 -13.76 19.64 6.08
C ILE A 98 -14.18 21.07 6.39
N LYS A 99 -14.24 21.93 5.37
CA LYS A 99 -14.55 23.35 5.52
C LYS A 99 -15.21 23.88 4.25
N VAL A 100 -16.25 24.68 4.44
CA VAL A 100 -16.82 25.54 3.40
C VAL A 100 -16.55 26.98 3.81
N GLY A 101 -16.15 27.83 2.86
CA GLY A 101 -15.97 29.25 3.16
C GLY A 101 -15.55 30.07 1.95
N TRP A 102 -15.32 31.35 2.19
CA TRP A 102 -14.93 32.31 1.16
C TRP A 102 -13.46 32.69 1.33
N PRO A 103 -12.69 32.85 0.22
CA PRO A 103 -11.26 33.12 0.29
C PRO A 103 -10.91 34.38 1.09
N ASN A 104 -11.81 35.39 1.12
CA ASN A 104 -11.60 36.66 1.82
C ASN A 104 -12.76 37.08 2.74
N GLY A 105 -13.69 36.17 3.06
CA GLY A 105 -14.88 36.53 3.85
C GLY A 105 -15.89 37.44 3.13
N LEU A 106 -15.68 37.70 1.84
CA LEU A 106 -16.59 38.51 1.02
C LEU A 106 -17.69 37.62 0.43
N TYR A 107 -18.95 38.00 0.66
CA TYR A 107 -20.14 37.25 0.24
C TYR A 107 -20.28 37.11 -1.29
N GLU A 108 -19.54 37.92 -2.07
CA GLU A 108 -19.52 37.87 -3.54
C GLU A 108 -18.39 36.98 -4.10
N SER A 109 -17.58 36.38 -3.23
CA SER A 109 -16.53 35.45 -3.66
C SER A 109 -17.09 34.05 -3.91
N PRO A 110 -16.46 33.29 -4.82
CA PRO A 110 -16.83 31.90 -5.04
C PRO A 110 -16.71 31.10 -3.74
N THR A 111 -17.63 30.15 -3.57
CA THR A 111 -17.63 29.29 -2.40
C THR A 111 -16.53 28.24 -2.56
N ILE A 112 -15.59 28.21 -1.62
CA ILE A 112 -14.50 27.24 -1.59
C ILE A 112 -14.89 26.11 -0.64
N VAL A 113 -14.84 24.88 -1.15
CA VAL A 113 -15.05 23.67 -0.36
C VAL A 113 -13.74 22.90 -0.27
N HIS A 114 -13.24 22.75 0.95
CA HIS A 114 -12.16 21.83 1.29
C HIS A 114 -12.76 20.51 1.73
N PHE A 115 -12.33 19.42 1.12
CA PHE A 115 -12.80 18.08 1.43
C PHE A 115 -11.66 17.07 1.36
N SER A 116 -11.80 15.95 2.06
CA SER A 116 -10.91 14.80 1.89
C SER A 116 -11.50 13.80 0.91
N SER A 117 -10.71 13.34 -0.04
CA SER A 117 -11.00 12.23 -0.95
C SER A 117 -10.09 11.02 -0.64
N PRO A 118 -10.50 9.78 -0.93
CA PRO A 118 -9.61 8.62 -0.80
C PRO A 118 -8.38 8.75 -1.71
N ASP A 119 -7.18 8.48 -1.19
CA ASP A 119 -5.99 8.35 -2.03
C ASP A 119 -6.00 6.95 -2.67
N TYR A 120 -6.73 6.81 -3.78
CA TYR A 120 -6.94 5.52 -4.43
C TYR A 120 -5.63 4.84 -4.82
N ARG A 121 -4.60 5.61 -5.21
CA ARG A 121 -3.30 5.04 -5.57
C ARG A 121 -2.62 4.42 -4.36
N THR A 122 -2.56 5.14 -3.25
CA THR A 122 -1.95 4.64 -2.01
C THR A 122 -2.75 3.47 -1.43
N GLN A 123 -4.07 3.59 -1.38
CA GLN A 123 -4.96 2.53 -0.90
C GLN A 123 -4.83 1.26 -1.76
N LEU A 124 -4.73 1.41 -3.09
CA LEU A 124 -4.56 0.27 -3.99
C LEU A 124 -3.25 -0.48 -3.74
N GLU A 125 -2.13 0.21 -3.55
CA GLU A 125 -0.86 -0.43 -3.23
C GLU A 125 -0.89 -1.14 -1.86
N ALA A 126 -1.56 -0.54 -0.87
CA ALA A 126 -1.83 -1.20 0.40
C ALA A 126 -2.69 -2.46 0.21
N LEU A 127 -3.79 -2.38 -0.54
CA LEU A 127 -4.64 -3.54 -0.84
C LEU A 127 -3.85 -4.65 -1.55
N LYS A 128 -3.06 -4.32 -2.58
CA LYS A 128 -2.20 -5.30 -3.28
C LYS A 128 -1.28 -6.05 -2.31
N LEU A 129 -0.65 -5.34 -1.38
CA LEU A 129 0.18 -5.94 -0.35
C LEU A 129 -0.64 -6.89 0.55
N ALA A 130 -1.84 -6.49 0.97
CA ALA A 130 -2.72 -7.34 1.78
C ALA A 130 -3.14 -8.62 1.05
N TYR A 131 -3.53 -8.53 -0.23
CA TYR A 131 -3.87 -9.70 -1.06
C TYR A 131 -2.66 -10.62 -1.27
N LYS A 132 -1.47 -10.04 -1.47
CA LYS A 132 -0.22 -10.81 -1.59
C LYS A 132 0.11 -11.57 -0.32
N LEU A 133 -0.01 -10.93 0.85
CA LEU A 133 0.19 -11.58 2.16
C LEU A 133 -0.80 -12.70 2.42
N LYS A 134 -2.06 -12.56 1.96
CA LYS A 134 -3.09 -13.60 2.04
C LYS A 134 -2.92 -14.73 1.01
N GLY A 135 -1.90 -14.67 0.15
CA GLY A 135 -1.70 -15.62 -0.95
C GLY A 135 -2.79 -15.56 -2.03
N LYS A 136 -3.59 -14.49 -2.06
CA LYS A 136 -4.72 -14.31 -3.00
C LYS A 136 -4.35 -13.50 -4.25
N LEU A 137 -3.16 -12.90 -4.28
CA LEU A 137 -2.63 -12.23 -5.45
C LEU A 137 -1.82 -13.25 -6.29
N ASN A 138 -2.50 -13.90 -7.22
CA ASN A 138 -1.93 -14.82 -8.20
C ASN A 138 -1.96 -14.17 -9.60
N SER A 139 -1.24 -14.75 -10.58
CA SER A 139 -1.15 -14.24 -11.97
C SER A 139 -2.50 -14.09 -12.69
N ASN A 140 -3.58 -14.62 -12.09
CA ASN A 140 -4.95 -14.54 -12.59
C ASN A 140 -5.73 -13.34 -12.00
N VAL A 141 -5.11 -12.52 -11.15
CA VAL A 141 -5.70 -11.28 -10.62
C VAL A 141 -4.86 -10.12 -11.13
N SER A 142 -5.43 -9.35 -12.06
CA SER A 142 -4.82 -8.16 -12.63
C SER A 142 -5.47 -6.92 -12.02
N VAL A 143 -4.65 -5.91 -11.75
CA VAL A 143 -5.13 -4.60 -11.31
C VAL A 143 -4.87 -3.64 -12.45
N SER A 144 -5.95 -3.10 -13.03
CA SER A 144 -5.90 -2.09 -14.08
C SER A 144 -6.63 -0.85 -13.59
N GLY A 145 -5.90 0.26 -13.45
CA GLY A 145 -6.44 1.50 -12.90
C GLY A 145 -6.95 1.33 -11.46
N GLU A 146 -8.18 1.79 -11.20
CA GLU A 146 -8.84 1.79 -9.89
C GLU A 146 -9.61 0.48 -9.57
N LYS A 147 -9.62 -0.50 -10.48
CA LYS A 147 -10.39 -1.74 -10.30
C LYS A 147 -9.47 -2.96 -10.12
N VAL A 148 -9.79 -3.76 -9.11
CA VAL A 148 -9.28 -5.13 -8.98
C VAL A 148 -10.17 -6.04 -9.81
N ILE A 149 -9.62 -6.62 -10.88
CA ILE A 149 -10.34 -7.57 -11.72
C ILE A 149 -9.85 -8.98 -11.34
N ALA A 150 -10.73 -9.74 -10.68
CA ALA A 150 -10.51 -11.17 -10.50
C ALA A 150 -10.87 -11.86 -11.83
N ILE A 151 -9.88 -12.40 -12.53
CA ILE A 151 -10.15 -13.33 -13.64
C ILE A 151 -10.46 -14.67 -12.97
N LEU A 152 -11.75 -14.97 -12.82
CA LEU A 152 -12.23 -16.30 -12.42
C LEU A 152 -11.95 -17.26 -13.58
N ASN A 153 -10.70 -17.70 -13.71
CA ASN A 153 -10.42 -18.87 -14.54
C ASN A 153 -11.09 -20.05 -13.85
N GLY A 154 -12.13 -20.58 -14.51
CA GLY A 154 -12.89 -21.74 -14.08
C GLY A 154 -11.99 -22.88 -13.64
N ALA A 155 -12.47 -23.62 -12.66
CA ALA A 155 -11.81 -24.80 -12.11
C ALA A 155 -11.31 -25.72 -13.23
N ASN A 156 -9.98 -25.90 -13.32
CA ASN A 156 -9.42 -27.09 -13.93
C ASN A 156 -9.54 -28.22 -12.90
N THR A 157 -10.63 -28.96 -12.94
CA THR A 157 -10.67 -30.32 -12.40
C THR A 157 -9.99 -31.24 -13.41
N HIS A 158 -8.68 -31.41 -13.28
CA HIS A 158 -8.03 -32.60 -13.81
C HIS A 158 -8.23 -33.72 -12.80
N ASP A 159 -9.31 -34.49 -12.96
CA ASP A 159 -9.35 -35.87 -12.50
C ASP A 159 -9.29 -36.76 -13.74
N ASN A 160 -8.13 -37.39 -13.90
CA ASN A 160 -7.91 -38.47 -14.84
C ASN A 160 -8.78 -39.66 -14.43
N ALA A 161 -9.81 -39.98 -15.23
CA ALA A 161 -10.39 -41.32 -15.24
C ALA A 161 -9.64 -42.13 -16.29
N ASP A 162 -8.74 -42.96 -15.79
CA ASP A 162 -7.95 -43.93 -16.52
C ASP A 162 -8.83 -45.13 -16.92
N SER A 163 -8.58 -45.61 -18.14
CA SER A 163 -8.75 -46.97 -18.67
C SER A 163 -10.07 -47.76 -18.46
N THR A 164 -10.85 -47.81 -19.54
CA THR A 164 -11.68 -48.97 -19.90
C THR A 164 -10.77 -50.17 -20.25
N PRO A 165 -11.12 -51.42 -19.91
CA PRO A 165 -10.54 -52.60 -20.55
C PRO A 165 -11.04 -52.79 -21.99
#